data_AF-A0A6N8WCD6-F1
#
_entry.id   AF-A0A6N8WCD6-F1
#
_cell.length_a   1.000
_cell.length_b   1.000
_cell.length_c   1.000
_cell.angle_alpha   90.00
_cell.angle_beta   90.00
_cell.angle_gamma   90.00
#
_symmetry.space_group_name_H-M   'P 1'
#
loop_
_entity.id
_entity.type
_entity.pdbx_description
1 polymer ?
#
loop_
_entity_poly.entity_id
_entity_poly.type
_entity_poly.pdbx_seq_one_letter_code
_entity_poly.pdbx_strand_id
1 'polypeptide(L)'
;MNSVLANLLTNSAAVDTLQAGLPLAFEMAAVEASRVTLNRSTGLAHSTTGQEVGVLRERVILGYLFSQLGEANVQLPAPGAPMVDATVAGQPLEIKTVTGRGLVTAKWTSDNESVDQV
;
A
#
# COMPACT_ATOMS: atom_id res chain seq x y z
N MET A 1 -6.92 -9.15 -22.79
CA MET A 1 -6.71 -8.52 -21.47
C MET A 1 -8.06 -8.40 -20.81
N ASN A 2 -8.39 -9.32 -19.89
CA ASN A 2 -9.67 -9.32 -19.19
C ASN A 2 -9.38 -9.65 -17.73
N SER A 3 -8.79 -8.69 -16.99
CA SER A 3 -8.50 -8.86 -15.57
C SER A 3 -9.60 -8.18 -14.75
N VAL A 4 -10.02 -8.83 -13.66
CA VAL A 4 -11.02 -8.30 -12.73
C VAL A 4 -10.63 -6.89 -12.25
N LEU A 5 -9.34 -6.65 -12.03
CA LEU A 5 -8.80 -5.34 -11.66
C LEU A 5 -8.96 -4.29 -12.78
N ALA A 6 -8.73 -4.64 -14.06
CA ALA A 6 -8.93 -3.70 -15.16
C ALA A 6 -10.41 -3.31 -15.31
N ASN A 7 -11.32 -4.26 -15.10
CA ASN A 7 -12.76 -3.99 -15.10
C ASN A 7 -13.16 -3.11 -13.90
N LEU A 8 -12.57 -3.33 -12.73
CA LEU A 8 -12.80 -2.48 -11.55
C LEU A 8 -12.33 -1.04 -11.80
N LEU A 9 -11.16 -0.87 -12.43
CA LEU A 9 -10.57 0.45 -12.71
C LEU A 9 -11.20 1.18 -13.91
N THR A 10 -12.12 0.53 -14.64
CA THR A 10 -12.91 1.15 -15.72
C THR A 10 -14.37 1.40 -15.31
N ASN A 11 -14.79 0.89 -14.15
CA ASN A 11 -16.10 1.16 -13.57
C ASN A 11 -16.11 2.56 -12.92
N SER A 12 -16.96 3.45 -13.44
CA SER A 12 -17.02 4.85 -12.97
C SER A 12 -17.39 4.97 -11.49
N ALA A 13 -18.35 4.19 -10.99
CA ALA A 13 -18.77 4.27 -9.59
C ALA A 13 -17.65 3.81 -8.63
N ALA A 14 -16.88 2.80 -9.04
CA ALA A 14 -15.72 2.32 -8.29
C ALA A 14 -14.60 3.38 -8.28
N VAL A 15 -14.33 4.00 -9.44
CA VAL A 15 -13.36 5.10 -9.57
C VAL A 15 -13.78 6.33 -8.76
N ASP A 16 -15.05 6.72 -8.79
CA ASP A 16 -15.58 7.85 -8.03
C ASP A 16 -15.40 7.63 -6.52
N THR A 17 -15.63 6.40 -6.05
CA THR A 17 -15.40 6.01 -4.66
C THR A 17 -13.92 6.15 -4.27
N LEU A 18 -13.00 5.69 -5.14
CA LEU A 18 -11.56 5.86 -4.92
C LEU A 18 -11.16 7.33 -4.89
N GLN A 19 -11.60 8.12 -5.86
CA GLN A 19 -11.26 9.54 -5.96
C GLN A 19 -11.76 10.32 -4.74
N ALA A 20 -12.95 10.00 -4.23
CA ALA A 20 -13.54 10.66 -3.07
C ALA A 20 -12.90 10.21 -1.74
N GLY A 21 -12.59 8.92 -1.57
CA GLY A 21 -12.20 8.35 -0.28
C GLY A 21 -10.70 8.11 -0.08
N LEU A 22 -9.97 7.75 -1.14
CA LEU A 22 -8.57 7.34 -1.03
C LEU A 22 -7.64 8.42 -0.46
N PRO A 23 -7.74 9.72 -0.85
CA PRO A 23 -6.89 10.76 -0.29
C PRO A 23 -7.01 10.85 1.23
N LEU A 24 -8.25 10.91 1.75
CA LEU A 24 -8.51 11.00 3.19
C LEU A 24 -8.02 9.76 3.94
N ALA A 25 -8.29 8.56 3.41
CA ALA A 25 -7.82 7.32 4.03
C ALA A 25 -6.28 7.25 4.10
N PHE A 26 -5.59 7.74 3.07
CA PHE A 26 -4.13 7.78 3.04
C PHE A 26 -3.53 8.85 3.96
N GLU A 27 -4.24 9.96 4.17
CA GLU A 27 -3.88 10.96 5.18
C GLU A 27 -4.02 10.40 6.60
N MET A 28 -5.11 9.69 6.89
CA MET A 28 -5.31 9.02 8.17
C MET A 28 -4.19 8.01 8.45
N ALA A 29 -3.87 7.16 7.46
CA ALA A 29 -2.76 6.23 7.56
C ALA A 29 -1.42 6.95 7.81
N ALA A 30 -1.18 8.10 7.18
CA ALA A 30 0.02 8.88 7.41
C ALA A 30 0.08 9.46 8.83
N VAL A 31 -1.04 9.98 9.35
CA VAL A 31 -1.13 10.49 10.73
C VAL A 31 -0.85 9.37 11.74
N GLU A 32 -1.43 8.18 11.56
CA GLU A 32 -1.22 7.02 12.43
C GLU A 32 0.23 6.53 12.42
N ALA A 33 0.90 6.58 11.27
CA ALA A 33 2.32 6.20 11.12
C ALA A 33 3.30 7.35 11.42
N SER A 34 2.81 8.50 11.88
CA SER A 34 3.66 9.66 12.14
C SER A 34 4.18 9.70 13.57
N ARG A 35 5.41 10.19 13.71
CA ARG A 35 6.07 10.42 15.00
C ARG A 35 6.52 11.86 15.06
N VAL A 36 6.33 12.49 16.22
CA VAL A 36 6.84 13.83 16.47
C VAL A 36 8.21 13.72 17.11
N THR A 37 9.19 14.37 16.50
CA THR A 37 10.56 14.48 17.01
C THR A 37 10.87 15.94 17.32
N LEU A 38 11.62 16.18 18.41
CA LEU A 38 12.08 17.52 18.75
C LEU A 38 13.47 17.74 18.15
N ASN A 39 13.62 18.79 17.34
CA ASN A 39 14.94 19.21 16.91
C ASN A 39 15.65 19.91 18.09
N ARG A 40 16.74 19.30 18.59
CA ARG A 40 17.49 19.82 19.74
C ARG A 40 18.22 21.14 19.47
N SER A 41 18.55 21.46 18.21
CA SER A 41 19.26 22.70 17.88
C SER A 41 18.32 23.88 17.65
N THR A 42 17.11 23.64 17.13
CA THR A 42 16.12 24.71 16.86
C THR A 42 15.02 24.82 17.91
N GLY A 43 14.84 23.79 18.75
CA GLY A 43 13.74 23.69 19.71
C GLY A 43 12.37 23.43 19.08
N LEU A 44 12.31 23.25 17.75
CA LEU A 44 11.06 23.05 17.02
C LEU A 44 10.71 21.57 16.89
N ALA A 45 9.42 21.26 17.04
CA ALA A 45 8.88 19.93 16.77
C ALA A 45 8.71 19.71 15.26
N HIS A 46 9.04 18.49 14.80
CA HIS A 46 8.84 18.06 13.43
C HIS A 46 8.17 16.68 13.40
N SER A 47 7.14 16.52 12.57
CA SER A 47 6.43 15.25 12.39
C SER A 47 7.00 14.52 11.18
N THR A 48 7.38 13.26 11.37
CA THR A 48 7.89 12.39 10.30
C THR A 48 7.03 11.15 10.19
N THR A 49 6.58 10.83 8.99
CA THR A 49 5.88 9.58 8.70
C THR A 49 6.90 8.48 8.44
N GLY A 50 6.81 7.38 9.20
CA GLY A 50 7.69 6.24 9.02
C GLY A 50 7.33 5.39 7.80
N GLN A 51 8.24 4.50 7.37
CA GLN A 51 8.02 3.62 6.22
C GLN A 51 6.89 2.61 6.45
N GLU A 52 6.53 2.33 7.71
CA GLU A 52 5.41 1.48 8.10
C GLU A 52 4.05 2.00 7.58
N VAL A 53 3.96 3.27 7.15
CA VAL A 53 2.78 3.80 6.46
C VAL A 53 2.40 2.98 5.23
N GLY A 54 3.37 2.33 4.58
CA GLY A 54 3.11 1.44 3.45
C GLY A 54 2.17 0.30 3.82
N VAL A 55 2.35 -0.31 5.00
CA VAL A 55 1.50 -1.40 5.51
C VAL A 55 0.09 -0.91 5.80
N LEU A 56 -0.06 0.31 6.32
CA LEU A 56 -1.38 0.89 6.57
C LEU A 56 -2.12 1.20 5.25
N ARG A 57 -1.41 1.74 4.25
CA ARG A 57 -1.98 2.03 2.93
C ARG A 57 -2.34 0.76 2.16
N GLU A 58 -1.55 -0.31 2.30
CA GLU A 58 -1.87 -1.63 1.77
C GLU A 58 -3.20 -2.13 2.32
N ARG A 59 -3.43 -2.03 3.64
CA ARG A 59 -4.71 -2.39 4.27
C ARG A 59 -5.88 -1.57 3.74
N VAL A 60 -5.68 -0.28 3.48
CA VAL A 60 -6.70 0.57 2.84
C VAL A 60 -7.07 0.04 1.46
N ILE A 61 -6.07 -0.29 0.63
CA ILE A 61 -6.29 -0.83 -0.72
C ILE A 61 -6.99 -2.20 -0.65
N LEU A 62 -6.55 -3.10 0.24
CA LEU A 62 -7.18 -4.40 0.45
C LEU A 62 -8.63 -4.25 0.90
N GLY A 63 -8.91 -3.36 1.85
CA GLY A 63 -10.28 -3.07 2.31
C GLY A 63 -11.19 -2.58 1.17
N TYR A 64 -10.66 -1.72 0.30
CA TYR A 64 -11.38 -1.33 -0.91
C TYR A 64 -11.65 -2.52 -1.83
N LEU A 65 -10.64 -3.36 -2.12
CA LEU A 65 -10.81 -4.55 -2.97
C LEU A 65 -11.83 -5.53 -2.39
N PHE A 66 -11.82 -5.78 -1.08
CA PHE A 66 -12.84 -6.57 -0.41
C PHE A 66 -14.24 -5.97 -0.57
N SER A 67 -14.37 -4.64 -0.43
CA SER A 67 -15.67 -3.97 -0.58
C SER A 67 -16.25 -4.07 -2.00
N GLN A 68 -15.39 -4.06 -3.03
CA GLN A 68 -15.82 -4.04 -4.42
C GLN A 68 -15.96 -5.43 -5.03
N LEU A 69 -15.12 -6.38 -4.61
CA LEU A 69 -15.01 -7.70 -5.23
C LEU A 69 -15.54 -8.82 -4.31
N GLY A 70 -15.68 -8.56 -3.01
CA GLY A 70 -16.10 -9.54 -2.01
C GLY A 70 -14.98 -10.49 -1.57
N GLU A 71 -15.15 -11.11 -0.41
CA GLU A 71 -14.16 -12.00 0.23
C GLU A 71 -13.83 -13.25 -0.60
N ALA A 72 -14.77 -13.74 -1.41
CA ALA A 72 -14.52 -14.89 -2.28
C ALA A 72 -13.47 -14.61 -3.37
N ASN A 73 -13.30 -13.33 -3.75
CA ASN A 73 -12.43 -12.91 -4.86
C ASN A 73 -11.10 -12.31 -4.39
N VAL A 74 -10.90 -12.12 -3.08
CA VAL A 74 -9.68 -11.54 -2.52
C VAL A 74 -9.17 -12.43 -1.39
N GLN A 75 -7.98 -12.99 -1.55
CA GLN A 75 -7.37 -13.90 -0.59
C GLN A 75 -6.08 -13.29 -0.06
N LEU A 76 -5.91 -13.29 1.26
CA LEU A 76 -4.67 -12.84 1.87
C LEU A 76 -3.64 -13.98 1.90
N PRO A 77 -2.35 -13.68 1.72
CA PRO A 77 -1.29 -14.67 1.85
C PRO A 77 -1.21 -15.19 3.30
N ALA A 78 -0.57 -16.36 3.46
CA ALA A 78 -0.14 -16.79 4.78
C ALA A 78 0.89 -15.79 5.36
N PRO A 79 0.94 -15.60 6.69
CA PRO A 79 1.95 -14.76 7.32
C PRO A 79 3.37 -15.15 6.88
N GLY A 80 4.16 -14.17 6.43
CA GLY A 80 5.55 -14.38 6.00
C GLY A 80 5.74 -14.83 4.55
N ALA A 81 4.68 -14.87 3.73
CA ALA A 81 4.84 -15.10 2.30
C ALA A 81 5.66 -13.96 1.65
N PRO A 82 6.67 -14.28 0.81
CA PRO A 82 7.45 -13.26 0.14
C PRO A 82 6.66 -12.63 -1.02
N MET A 83 6.64 -11.29 -1.07
CA MET A 83 6.34 -10.48 -2.27
C MET A 83 4.93 -10.62 -2.88
N VAL A 84 3.97 -11.20 -2.16
CA VAL A 84 2.55 -11.24 -2.56
C VAL A 84 1.73 -10.74 -1.40
N ASP A 85 0.98 -9.64 -1.61
CA ASP A 85 0.17 -9.00 -0.57
C ASP A 85 -1.29 -9.49 -0.59
N ALA A 86 -1.76 -9.92 -1.77
CA ALA A 86 -3.04 -10.62 -1.93
C ALA A 86 -3.08 -11.44 -3.22
N THR A 87 -4.07 -12.32 -3.32
CA THR A 87 -4.50 -12.95 -4.57
C THR A 87 -5.90 -12.45 -4.92
N VAL A 88 -6.06 -11.82 -6.09
CA VAL A 88 -7.33 -11.29 -6.58
C VAL A 88 -7.80 -12.11 -7.78
N ALA A 89 -8.97 -12.74 -7.67
CA ALA A 89 -9.52 -13.63 -8.71
C ALA A 89 -8.52 -14.69 -9.20
N GLY A 90 -7.75 -15.27 -8.26
CA GLY A 90 -6.74 -16.29 -8.54
C GLY A 90 -5.43 -15.74 -9.13
N GLN A 91 -5.25 -14.42 -9.21
CA GLN A 91 -4.01 -13.78 -9.68
C GLN A 91 -3.28 -13.10 -8.53
N PRO A 92 -1.95 -13.28 -8.39
CA PRO A 92 -1.19 -12.61 -7.34
C PRO A 92 -1.17 -11.09 -7.57
N LEU A 93 -1.23 -10.34 -6.49
CA LEU A 93 -1.20 -8.88 -6.44
C LEU A 93 -0.14 -8.44 -5.43
N GLU A 94 0.77 -7.59 -5.91
CA GLU A 94 1.73 -6.86 -5.08
C GLU A 94 1.34 -5.38 -5.06
N ILE A 95 1.30 -4.80 -3.87
CA ILE A 95 0.82 -3.45 -3.60
C ILE A 95 2.02 -2.63 -3.12
N LYS A 96 2.32 -1.56 -3.85
CA LYS A 96 3.39 -0.63 -3.48
C LYS A 96 2.88 0.79 -3.47
N THR A 97 3.29 1.56 -2.46
CA THR A 97 2.93 2.98 -2.35
C THR A 97 4.17 3.84 -2.30
N VAL A 98 4.08 5.02 -2.91
CA VAL A 98 5.17 5.99 -2.97
C VAL A 98 4.59 7.40 -2.86
N THR A 99 5.31 8.29 -2.18
CA THR A 99 4.94 9.70 -2.05
C THR A 99 5.81 10.54 -2.99
N GLY A 100 5.20 11.41 -3.82
CA GLY A 100 5.93 12.25 -4.77
C GLY A 100 6.60 11.47 -5.91
N ARG A 101 7.73 11.97 -6.43
CA ARG A 101 8.55 11.29 -7.46
C ARG A 101 9.59 10.36 -6.83
N GLY A 102 9.15 9.49 -5.92
CA GLY A 102 10.03 8.56 -5.22
C GLY A 102 10.35 7.30 -6.03
N LEU A 103 11.31 6.52 -5.53
CA LEU A 103 11.56 5.16 -5.99
C LEU A 103 10.69 4.17 -5.23
N VAL A 104 10.47 3.01 -5.85
CA VAL A 104 9.72 1.90 -5.28
C VAL A 104 10.68 0.73 -5.06
N THR A 105 10.71 0.19 -3.84
CA THR A 105 11.58 -0.94 -3.49
C THR A 105 11.04 -2.24 -4.07
N ALA A 106 11.85 -2.93 -4.88
CA ALA A 106 11.51 -4.25 -5.43
C ALA A 106 11.58 -5.35 -4.35
N LYS A 107 12.64 -5.35 -3.53
CA LYS A 107 12.86 -6.29 -2.41
C LYS A 107 13.51 -5.55 -1.25
N TRP A 108 13.09 -5.83 -0.01
CA TRP A 108 13.71 -5.27 1.19
C TRP A 108 14.96 -6.07 1.59
N THR A 109 15.97 -6.02 0.74
CA THR A 109 17.27 -6.67 0.96
C THR A 109 18.37 -5.64 0.78
N SER A 110 19.22 -5.50 1.80
CA SER A 110 20.42 -4.65 1.76
C SER A 110 21.71 -5.44 1.69
N ASP A 111 21.64 -6.77 1.82
CA ASP A 111 22.78 -7.66 1.76
C ASP A 111 23.14 -7.95 0.29
N ASN A 112 24.39 -7.67 -0.09
CA ASN A 112 24.84 -7.75 -1.48
C ASN A 112 24.79 -9.18 -2.04
N GLU A 113 24.99 -10.21 -1.21
CA GLU A 113 25.00 -11.59 -1.67
C GLU A 113 23.60 -12.08 -2.11
N SER A 114 22.55 -11.49 -1.54
CA SER A 114 21.15 -11.85 -1.78
C SER A 114 20.39 -10.87 -2.68
N VAL A 115 21.07 -9.82 -3.18
CA VAL A 115 20.53 -8.85 -4.15
C VAL A 115 20.47 -9.41 -5.56
N ASP A 116 21.46 -10.22 -5.99
CA ASP A 116 21.59 -10.69 -7.38
C ASP A 116 20.75 -11.93 -7.74
N GLN A 117 20.02 -12.51 -6.79
CA GLN A 117 19.19 -13.71 -7.00
C GLN A 117 17.81 -13.40 -7.60
N VAL A 118 17.76 -12.45 -8.55
CA VAL A 118 16.53 -11.93 -9.18
C VAL A 118 16.09 -12.80 -10.36
#